data_AF-A0A5C9E4Q7-F1
#
_entry.id   AF-A0A5C9E4Q7-F1
#
_cell.length_a   1.000
_cell.length_b   1.000
_cell.length_c   1.000
_cell.angle_alpha   90.00
_cell.angle_beta   90.00
_cell.angle_gamma   90.00
#
_symmetry.space_group_name_H-M   'P 1'
#
loop_
_entity.id
_entity.type
_entity.pdbx_description
1 polymer ?
#
loop_
_entity_poly.entity_id
_entity_poly.type
_entity_poly.pdbx_seq_one_letter_code
_entity_poly.pdbx_strand_id
1 'polypeptide(L)'
;MGTARLILSAIGGGFKMMAKTYLAIRRGKGQVKDGAKEFYNKLQEYGVPKEVAREITSTYTKSGMDILSIRKMMQLASKFDDEEKVPLFHH
;
A
#
# COMPACT_ATOMS: atom_id res chain seq x y z
N MET A 1 -7.10 -20.74 -33.04
CA MET A 1 -6.74 -21.08 -31.63
C MET A 1 -5.63 -20.17 -31.06
N GLY A 2 -5.72 -18.84 -31.22
CA GLY A 2 -4.61 -17.92 -30.85
C GLY A 2 -4.95 -16.88 -29.77
N THR A 3 -6.21 -16.47 -29.65
CA THR A 3 -6.64 -15.37 -28.77
C THR A 3 -6.85 -15.80 -27.31
N ALA A 4 -7.36 -17.01 -27.07
CA ALA A 4 -7.60 -17.53 -25.73
C ALA A 4 -6.32 -17.70 -24.89
N ARG A 5 -5.19 -18.08 -25.52
CA ARG A 5 -3.89 -18.20 -24.83
C ARG A 5 -3.30 -16.85 -24.43
N LEU A 6 -3.42 -15.83 -25.29
CA LEU A 6 -2.96 -14.47 -24.98
C LEU A 6 -3.75 -13.84 -23.83
N ILE A 7 -5.07 -14.04 -23.80
CA ILE A 7 -5.94 -13.57 -22.72
C ILE A 7 -5.61 -14.30 -21.41
N LEU A 8 -5.41 -15.63 -21.44
CA LEU A 8 -4.98 -16.40 -20.27
C LEU A 8 -3.58 -15.97 -19.75
N SER A 9 -2.65 -15.67 -20.64
CA SER A 9 -1.31 -15.20 -20.28
C SER A 9 -1.32 -13.78 -19.70
N ALA A 10 -2.16 -12.89 -20.22
CA ALA A 10 -2.35 -11.54 -19.68
C ALA A 10 -3.01 -11.59 -18.28
N ILE A 11 -4.02 -12.43 -18.11
CA ILE A 11 -4.67 -12.67 -16.80
C ILE A 11 -3.69 -13.32 -15.82
N GLY A 12 -2.92 -14.32 -16.27
CA GLY A 12 -1.94 -15.03 -15.43
C GLY A 12 -0.76 -14.15 -15.01
N GLY A 13 -0.26 -13.29 -15.90
CA GLY A 13 0.80 -12.32 -15.62
C GLY A 13 0.35 -11.22 -14.65
N GLY A 14 -0.81 -10.62 -14.90
CA GLY A 14 -1.40 -9.59 -14.05
C GLY A 14 -1.77 -10.11 -12.66
N PHE A 15 -2.35 -11.32 -12.58
CA PHE A 15 -2.69 -11.97 -11.31
C PHE A 15 -1.44 -12.25 -10.45
N LYS A 16 -0.36 -12.75 -11.06
CA LYS A 16 0.91 -13.00 -10.35
C LYS A 16 1.52 -11.71 -9.80
N MET A 17 1.45 -10.62 -10.57
CA MET A 17 1.92 -9.31 -10.11
C MET A 17 1.07 -8.81 -8.94
N MET A 18 -0.26 -8.86 -9.05
CA MET A 18 -1.18 -8.47 -7.97
C MET A 18 -0.99 -9.30 -6.70
N ALA A 19 -0.79 -10.62 -6.82
CA ALA A 19 -0.52 -11.50 -5.68
C ALA A 19 0.79 -11.12 -4.97
N LYS A 20 1.86 -10.83 -5.73
CA LYS A 20 3.13 -10.36 -5.16
C LYS A 20 2.98 -9.00 -4.47
N THR A 21 2.27 -8.07 -5.09
CA THR A 21 1.99 -6.75 -4.51
C THR A 21 1.18 -6.87 -3.22
N TYR A 22 0.14 -7.71 -3.21
CA TYR A 22 -0.63 -8.01 -2.00
C TYR A 22 0.24 -8.56 -0.88
N LEU A 23 1.12 -9.52 -1.18
CA LEU A 23 2.05 -10.10 -0.21
C LEU A 23 3.06 -9.08 0.31
N ALA A 24 3.62 -8.24 -0.57
CA ALA A 24 4.53 -7.17 -0.19
C ALA A 24 3.85 -6.18 0.76
N ILE A 25 2.62 -5.79 0.46
CA ILE A 25 1.83 -4.88 1.31
C ILE A 25 1.48 -5.53 2.65
N ARG A 26 1.13 -6.81 2.65
CA ARG A 26 0.90 -7.56 3.90
C ARG A 26 2.15 -7.59 4.77
N ARG A 27 3.33 -7.82 4.18
CA ARG A 27 4.61 -7.80 4.90
C ARG A 27 4.95 -6.41 5.43
N GLY A 28 4.77 -5.36 4.61
CA GLY A 28 4.97 -3.98 5.02
C GLY A 28 4.08 -3.59 6.20
N LYS A 29 2.81 -4.00 6.20
CA LYS A 29 1.91 -3.78 7.35
C LYS A 29 2.38 -4.49 8.61
N GLY A 30 3.04 -5.64 8.48
CA GLY A 30 3.72 -6.31 9.59
C GLY A 30 4.85 -5.46 10.17
N GLN A 31 5.76 -5.00 9.31
CA GLN A 31 6.88 -4.14 9.71
C GLN A 31 6.43 -2.84 10.37
N VAL A 32 5.37 -2.20 9.88
CA VAL A 32 4.80 -0.99 10.50
C VAL A 32 4.29 -1.29 11.92
N LYS A 33 3.66 -2.44 12.14
CA LYS A 33 3.20 -2.85 13.48
C LYS A 33 4.36 -3.15 14.42
N ASP A 34 5.39 -3.82 13.92
CA ASP A 34 6.57 -4.17 14.71
C ASP A 34 7.35 -2.90 15.11
N GLY A 35 7.57 -1.99 14.15
CA GLY A 35 8.18 -0.69 14.40
C GLY A 35 7.35 0.20 15.34
N ALA A 36 6.03 0.16 15.25
CA ALA A 36 5.15 0.86 16.19
C ALA A 36 5.31 0.34 17.63
N LYS A 37 5.46 -0.98 17.80
CA LYS A 37 5.68 -1.59 19.11
C LYS A 37 7.03 -1.16 19.69
N GLU A 38 8.09 -1.20 18.88
CA GLU A 38 9.42 -0.74 19.28
C GLU A 38 9.43 0.75 19.65
N PHE A 39 8.79 1.58 18.82
CA PHE A 39 8.68 3.02 19.06
C PHE A 39 7.92 3.33 20.35
N TYR A 40 6.79 2.65 20.61
CA TYR A 40 6.06 2.78 21.87
C TYR A 40 6.93 2.39 23.08
N ASN A 41 7.65 1.27 23.00
CA ASN A 41 8.53 0.83 24.08
C ASN A 41 9.63 1.86 24.35
N LYS A 42 10.25 2.41 23.30
CA LYS A 42 11.25 3.48 23.42
C LYS A 42 10.68 4.72 24.08
N LEU A 43 9.49 5.18 23.68
CA LEU A 43 8.84 6.32 24.32
C LEU A 43 8.63 6.09 25.83
N GLN A 44 8.24 4.87 26.23
CA GLN A 44 8.13 4.52 27.65
C GLN A 44 9.47 4.49 28.38
N GLU A 45 10.52 3.96 27.74
CA GLU A 45 11.89 3.98 28.29
C GLU A 45 12.38 5.41 28.56
N TYR A 46 11.99 6.38 27.73
CA TYR A 46 12.30 7.80 27.91
C TYR A 46 11.37 8.54 28.89
N GLY A 47 10.45 7.84 29.56
CA GLY A 47 9.57 8.41 30.57
C GLY A 47 8.31 9.08 30.04
N VAL A 48 7.95 8.85 28.76
CA VAL A 48 6.68 9.35 28.21
C VAL A 48 5.51 8.59 28.85
N PRO A 49 4.49 9.27 29.40
CA PRO A 49 3.30 8.64 29.93
C PRO A 49 2.62 7.71 28.91
N LYS A 50 2.03 6.61 29.38
CA LYS A 50 1.51 5.55 28.50
C LYS A 50 0.46 6.06 27.52
N GLU A 51 -0.36 6.99 27.96
CA GLU A 51 -1.45 7.61 27.21
C GLU A 51 -0.90 8.41 26.03
N VAL A 52 0.13 9.23 26.31
CA VAL A 52 0.81 10.07 25.30
C VAL A 52 1.60 9.20 24.33
N ALA A 53 2.35 8.22 24.84
CA ALA A 53 3.10 7.29 24.00
C ALA A 53 2.18 6.51 23.04
N ARG A 54 0.99 6.11 23.51
CA ARG A 54 -0.02 5.43 22.69
C ARG A 54 -0.57 6.35 21.60
N GLU A 55 -0.87 7.59 21.91
CA GLU A 55 -1.39 8.57 20.93
C GLU A 55 -0.36 8.89 19.83
N ILE A 56 0.88 9.17 20.23
CA ILE A 56 2.00 9.43 19.30
C ILE A 56 2.22 8.21 18.39
N THR A 57 2.31 7.03 18.98
CA THR A 57 2.51 5.78 18.23
C THR A 57 1.33 5.51 17.28
N SER A 58 0.09 5.74 17.72
CA SER A 58 -1.10 5.56 16.92
C SER A 58 -1.10 6.47 15.68
N THR A 59 -0.75 7.74 15.87
CA THR A 59 -0.68 8.73 14.79
C THR A 59 0.41 8.37 13.76
N TYR A 60 1.58 7.96 14.24
CA TYR A 60 2.68 7.48 13.39
C TYR A 60 2.26 6.24 12.58
N THR A 61 1.67 5.25 13.27
CA THR A 61 1.22 3.98 12.67
C THR A 61 0.15 4.22 11.61
N LYS A 62 -0.79 5.13 11.86
CA LYS A 62 -1.86 5.48 10.92
C LYS A 62 -1.30 5.96 9.58
N SER A 63 -0.27 6.80 9.62
CA SER A 63 0.39 7.32 8.40
C SER A 63 1.05 6.19 7.60
N GLY A 64 1.80 5.30 8.26
CA GLY A 64 2.43 4.15 7.60
C GLY A 64 1.41 3.16 7.03
N MET A 65 0.31 2.91 7.74
CA MET A 65 -0.77 2.03 7.28
C MET A 65 -1.55 2.60 6.11
N ASP A 66 -1.72 3.93 6.06
CA ASP A 66 -2.41 4.62 4.99
C ASP A 66 -1.64 4.56 3.67
N ILE A 67 -0.31 4.70 3.70
CA ILE A 67 0.56 4.53 2.52
C ILE A 67 0.45 3.10 1.97
N LEU A 68 0.38 2.11 2.85
CA LEU A 68 0.26 0.69 2.50
C LEU A 68 -1.18 0.25 2.20
N SER A 69 -2.11 1.18 2.03
CA SER A 69 -3.48 0.84 1.65
C SER A 69 -3.55 0.52 0.16
N ILE A 70 -3.74 -0.76 -0.17
CA ILE A 70 -3.97 -1.27 -1.54
C ILE A 70 -5.05 -0.42 -2.24
N ARG A 71 -6.10 -0.06 -1.52
CA ARG A 71 -7.20 0.76 -2.03
C ARG A 71 -6.73 2.15 -2.46
N LYS A 72 -5.89 2.82 -1.67
CA LYS A 72 -5.35 4.14 -2.01
C LYS A 72 -4.35 4.03 -3.17
N MET A 73 -3.54 2.98 -3.21
CA MET A 73 -2.65 2.71 -4.36
C MET A 73 -3.44 2.46 -5.65
N MET A 74 -4.53 1.69 -5.60
CA MET A 74 -5.41 1.46 -6.75
C MET A 74 -6.14 2.75 -7.16
N GLN A 75 -6.58 3.58 -6.21
CA GLN A 75 -7.15 4.90 -6.50
C GLN A 75 -6.13 5.83 -7.14
N LEU A 76 -4.87 5.78 -6.70
CA LEU A 76 -3.78 6.56 -7.30
C LEU A 76 -3.50 6.09 -8.73
N ALA A 77 -3.37 4.78 -8.94
CA ALA A 77 -3.16 4.18 -10.26
C ALA A 77 -4.31 4.52 -11.22
N SER A 78 -5.56 4.43 -10.77
CA SER A 78 -6.74 4.81 -11.57
C SER A 78 -6.72 6.29 -11.97
N LYS A 79 -6.25 7.18 -11.10
CA LYS A 79 -6.15 8.62 -11.42
C LYS A 79 -5.09 8.89 -12.50
N PHE A 80 -3.97 8.16 -12.48
CA PHE A 80 -2.95 8.27 -13.52
C PHE A 80 -3.41 7.67 -14.86
N ASP A 81 -4.20 6.59 -14.86
CA ASP A 81 -4.82 6.04 -16.07
C ASP A 81 -5.84 7.02 -16.70
N ASP A 82 -6.59 7.76 -15.87
CA ASP A 82 -7.59 8.73 -16.35
C ASP A 82 -6.96 10.02 -16.90
N GLU A 83 -5.76 10.41 -16.44
CA GLU A 83 -5.03 11.60 -16.91
C GLU A 83 -4.24 11.37 -18.22
N GLU A 84 -4.13 10.12 -18.70
CA GLU A 84 -3.50 9.79 -19.99
C GLU A 84 -4.47 9.81 -21.18
N LYS A 85 -5.66 10.43 -21.03
CA LYS A 85 -6.51 10.83 -22.16
C LYS A 85 -5.96 12.12 -22.79
N VAL A 86 -4.86 11.99 -23.52
CA VAL A 86 -4.41 13.00 -24.48
C VAL A 86 -5.57 13.29 -25.43
N PRO A 87 -6.02 14.55 -25.61
CA PRO A 87 -7.02 14.85 -26.62
C PRO A 87 -6.42 14.50 -27.98
N LEU A 88 -6.94 13.47 -28.62
CA LEU A 88 -6.71 13.19 -30.03
C LEU A 88 -7.29 14.38 -30.81
N PHE A 89 -6.45 15.36 -31.09
CA PHE A 89 -6.75 16.37 -32.09
C PHE A 89 -6.88 15.66 -33.44
N HIS A 90 -8.13 15.42 -33.85
CA HIS A 90 -8.45 15.13 -35.24
C HIS A 90 -8.21 16.41 -36.06
N HIS A 91 -7.35 16.29 -37.07
CA HIS A 91 -7.30 17.18 -38.22
C HIS A 91 -7.14 16.34 -39.49
#